data_AF-A0A1B2DJ09-F1
#
_entry.id   AF-A0A1B2DJ09-F1
#
_cell.length_a   1.000
_cell.length_b   1.000
_cell.length_c   1.000
_cell.angle_alpha   90.00
_cell.angle_beta   90.00
_cell.angle_gamma   90.00
#
_symmetry.space_group_name_H-M   'P 1'
#
loop_
_entity.id
_entity.type
_entity.pdbx_description
1 polymer ?
#
loop_
_entity_poly.entity_id
_entity_poly.type
_entity_poly.pdbx_seq_one_letter_code
_entity_poly.pdbx_strand_id
1 'polypeptide(L)' 'MEQRDSAEAAVVADCAQCRGEIYVGDDVRRIDDSGDYVHAGWGRDCAEKYAMERVYDAEGVINDKGAIY' A
#
# COMPACT_ATOMS: atom_id res chain seq x y z
N MET A 1 14.97 -2.33 -30.35
CA MET A 1 13.58 -2.19 -29.86
C MET A 1 13.65 -2.42 -28.37
N GLU A 2 13.56 -1.33 -27.63
CA GLU A 2 13.72 -1.30 -26.18
C GLU A 2 12.74 -2.29 -25.55
N GLN A 3 13.27 -3.16 -24.69
CA GLN A 3 12.48 -4.07 -23.89
C GLN A 3 11.55 -3.19 -23.05
N ARG A 4 10.27 -3.18 -23.41
CA ARG A 4 9.21 -2.71 -22.53
C ARG A 4 9.14 -3.75 -21.42
N ASP A 5 10.01 -3.57 -20.43
CA ASP A 5 9.84 -4.13 -19.11
C ASP A 5 8.51 -3.55 -18.63
N SER A 6 7.43 -4.29 -18.87
CA SER A 6 6.26 -4.20 -18.02
C SER A 6 6.82 -4.56 -16.65
N ALA A 7 7.29 -3.56 -15.90
CA ALA A 7 7.64 -3.73 -14.51
C ALA A 7 6.35 -4.24 -13.87
N GLU A 8 6.23 -5.56 -13.77
CA GLU A 8 5.20 -6.21 -12.98
C GLU A 8 5.39 -5.57 -11.62
N ALA A 9 4.43 -4.72 -11.23
CA ALA A 9 4.58 -3.91 -10.04
C ALA A 9 4.95 -4.89 -8.92
N ALA A 10 6.12 -4.70 -8.31
CA ALA A 10 6.65 -5.68 -7.38
C ALA A 10 5.77 -5.69 -6.13
N VAL A 11 5.47 -6.87 -5.59
CA VAL A 11 4.80 -6.96 -4.28
C VAL A 11 5.78 -6.48 -3.22
N VAL A 12 5.37 -5.46 -2.46
CA VAL A 12 6.20 -4.84 -1.41
C VAL A 12 5.67 -5.11 0.00
N ALA A 13 4.37 -5.40 0.12
CA ALA A 13 3.73 -5.72 1.39
C ALA A 13 2.43 -6.50 1.16
N ASP A 14 1.86 -7.00 2.26
CA ASP A 14 0.49 -7.52 2.30
C ASP A 14 -0.38 -6.54 3.07
N CYS A 15 -1.60 -6.30 2.59
CA CYS A 15 -2.58 -5.49 3.29
C CYS A 15 -2.98 -6.17 4.60
N ALA A 16 -2.77 -5.48 5.72
CA ALA A 16 -3.04 -6.01 7.05
C ALA A 16 -4.51 -6.39 7.26
N GLN A 17 -5.43 -5.78 6.50
CA GLN A 17 -6.87 -6.02 6.62
C GLN A 17 -7.39 -7.14 5.72
N CYS A 18 -7.12 -7.09 4.42
CA CYS A 18 -7.67 -8.05 3.46
C CYS A 18 -6.71 -9.20 3.11
N ARG A 19 -5.45 -9.15 3.60
CA ARG A 19 -4.36 -10.07 3.26
C ARG A 19 -4.09 -10.16 1.75
N GLY A 20 -4.49 -9.14 0.99
CA GLY A 20 -4.19 -9.00 -0.43
C GLY A 20 -2.86 -8.29 -0.63
N GLU A 21 -2.19 -8.63 -1.73
CA GLU A 21 -0.90 -8.05 -2.12
C GLU A 21 -0.99 -6.52 -2.31
N ILE A 22 0.06 -5.81 -1.91
CA ILE A 22 0.30 -4.40 -2.17
C ILE A 22 1.50 -4.29 -3.11
N TYR A 23 1.30 -3.58 -4.22
CA TYR A 23 2.31 -3.43 -5.25
C TYR A 23 2.97 -2.05 -5.19
N VAL A 24 4.19 -1.95 -5.73
CA VAL A 24 4.85 -0.65 -5.97
C VAL A 24 3.92 0.25 -6.78
N GLY A 25 3.69 1.47 -6.28
CA GLY A 25 2.79 2.43 -6.90
C GLY A 25 1.35 2.38 -6.38
N ASP A 26 1.01 1.45 -5.49
CA ASP A 26 -0.30 1.45 -4.83
C ASP A 26 -0.42 2.59 -3.80
N ASP A 27 -1.61 3.18 -3.73
CA ASP A 27 -2.00 4.07 -2.65
C ASP A 27 -2.24 3.26 -1.37
N VAL A 28 -1.54 3.62 -0.30
CA VAL A 28 -1.62 2.93 1.00
C VAL A 28 -1.65 3.91 2.16
N ARG A 29 -2.13 3.42 3.30
CA ARG A 29 -1.91 4.04 4.61
C ARG A 29 -1.12 3.11 5.50
N ARG A 30 -0.18 3.67 6.25
CA ARG A 30 0.59 2.95 7.28
C ARG A 30 -0.16 3.02 8.61
N ILE A 31 -0.42 1.85 9.20
CA ILE A 31 -1.16 1.72 10.47
C ILE A 31 -0.32 2.22 11.64
N ASP A 32 0.94 1.83 11.70
CA ASP A 32 1.88 2.20 12.76
C ASP A 32 3.36 2.02 12.33
N ASP A 33 4.29 2.40 13.19
CA ASP A 33 5.74 2.33 12.95
C ASP A 33 6.28 0.89 12.75
N SER A 34 5.49 -0.15 13.06
CA SER A 34 5.88 -1.55 12.83
C SER A 34 5.86 -1.94 11.35
N GLY A 35 5.35 -1.08 10.47
CA GLY A 35 5.39 -1.29 9.01
C GLY A 35 4.20 -2.04 8.45
N ASP A 36 3.04 -2.02 9.13
CA ASP A 36 1.80 -2.56 8.58
C ASP A 36 1.11 -1.54 7.66
N TYR A 37 0.66 -1.99 6.49
CA TYR A 37 0.02 -1.16 5.47
C TYR A 37 -1.40 -1.63 5.14
N VAL A 38 -2.25 -0.70 4.71
CA VAL A 38 -3.59 -0.98 4.18
C VAL A 38 -3.79 -0.25 2.86
N HIS A 39 -4.49 -0.87 1.92
CA HIS A 39 -4.88 -0.22 0.66
C HIS A 39 -5.74 1.02 0.93
N ALA A 40 -5.39 2.13 0.28
CA ALA A 40 -6.02 3.45 0.42
C ALA A 40 -6.37 4.06 -0.95
N GLY A 41 -6.83 3.22 -1.88
CA GLY A 41 -7.11 3.59 -3.26
C GLY A 41 -8.57 3.35 -3.67
N TRP A 42 -8.96 3.97 -4.79
CA TRP A 42 -10.30 3.87 -5.35
C TRP A 42 -10.67 2.41 -5.70
N GLY A 43 -11.62 1.84 -4.95
CA GLY A 43 -12.18 0.49 -5.18
C GLY A 43 -11.66 -0.61 -4.24
N ARG A 44 -10.58 -0.36 -3.49
CA ARG A 44 -10.10 -1.21 -2.38
C ARG A 44 -9.65 -0.34 -1.21
N ASP A 45 -10.54 0.51 -0.72
CA ASP A 45 -10.26 1.31 0.47
C ASP A 45 -10.43 0.43 1.72
N CYS A 46 -9.41 -0.38 1.99
CA CYS A 46 -9.32 -1.15 3.23
C CYS A 46 -9.10 -0.20 4.40
N ALA A 47 -8.46 0.94 4.14
CA ALA A 47 -8.26 1.96 5.13
C ALA A 47 -9.57 2.49 5.69
N GLU A 48 -10.58 2.84 4.90
CA GLU A 48 -11.87 3.36 5.39
C GLU A 48 -12.55 2.38 6.37
N LYS A 49 -12.47 1.08 6.08
CA LYS A 49 -13.02 0.02 6.97
C LYS A 49 -12.16 -0.21 8.22
N TYR A 50 -10.85 -0.03 8.13
CA TYR A 50 -9.89 -0.21 9.23
C TYR A 50 -9.75 1.05 10.10
N ALA A 51 -10.06 2.23 9.55
CA ALA A 51 -9.81 3.57 10.09
C ALA A 51 -10.83 4.07 11.09
N MET A 52 -12.02 3.45 11.18
CA MET A 52 -13.09 3.99 12.02
C MET A 52 -12.68 4.12 13.49
N GLU A 53 -11.56 3.50 13.89
CA GLU A 53 -11.05 3.49 15.26
C GLU A 53 -9.55 3.85 15.40
N ARG A 54 -8.83 4.24 14.31
CA ARG A 54 -7.35 4.43 14.36
C ARG A 54 -6.83 5.65 13.60
N VAL A 55 -5.77 6.26 14.16
CA VAL A 55 -4.95 7.30 13.51
C VAL A 55 -3.87 6.60 12.70
N TYR A 56 -3.78 6.90 11.41
CA TYR A 56 -2.69 6.43 10.56
C TYR A 56 -1.45 7.28 10.74
N ASP A 57 -0.29 6.65 10.64
CA ASP A 57 1.00 7.32 10.79
C ASP A 57 1.46 8.01 9.49
N ALA A 58 1.11 7.44 8.32
CA ALA A 58 1.40 8.03 7.01
C ALA A 58 0.37 7.61 5.93
N GLU A 59 0.20 8.44 4.90
CA GLU A 59 -0.65 8.20 3.71
C GLU A 59 0.13 8.61 2.44
N GLY A 60 0.01 7.82 1.37
CA GLY A 60 0.56 8.16 0.06
C GLY A 60 0.86 6.93 -0.79
N VAL A 61 1.73 7.09 -1.78
CA VAL A 61 2.10 6.01 -2.71
C VAL A 61 3.32 5.25 -2.21
N ILE A 62 3.27 3.92 -2.20
CA ILE A 62 4.38 3.08 -1.75
C ILE A 62 5.40 2.81 -2.86
N ASN A 63 6.69 2.93 -2.56
CA ASN A 63 7.78 2.58 -3.49
C ASN A 63 8.33 1.16 -3.25
N ASP A 64 9.30 0.75 -4.07
CA ASP A 64 9.99 -0.56 -4.01
C ASP A 64 10.70 -0.84 -2.68
N LYS A 65 10.93 0.19 -1.86
CA LYS A 65 11.57 0.10 -0.55
C LYS A 65 10.58 0.11 0.61
N GLY A 66 9.28 0.12 0.33
CA GLY A 66 8.24 0.23 1.35
C GLY A 66 8.08 1.64 1.95
N ALA A 67 8.70 2.66 1.36
CA ALA A 67 8.54 4.04 1.81
C ALA A 67 7.39 4.74 1.08
N ILE A 68 6.68 5.59 1.80
CA ILE A 68 5.55 6.40 1.31
C ILE A 68 6.06 7.80 0.93
N TYR A 69 5.59 8.36 -0.19
CA TYR A 69 5.94 9.70 -0.67
C TYR A 69 4.74 10.53 -1.12
#